data_AF-A0A078KNX8-F1
#
_entry.id   AF-A0A078KNX8-F1
#
_cell.length_a   1.000
_cell.length_b   1.000
_cell.length_c   1.000
_cell.angle_alpha   90.00
_cell.angle_beta   90.00
_cell.angle_gamma   90.00
#
_symmetry.space_group_name_H-M   'P 1'
#
loop_
_entity.id
_entity.type
_entity.pdbx_description
1 polymer ?
#
loop_
_entity_poly.entity_id
_entity_poly.type
_entity_poly.pdbx_seq_one_letter_code
_entity_poly.pdbx_strand_id
1 'polypeptide(L)'
;MICSYCKSDIVYLKESEGKTGVYCQNCDRWLKWVDGEEKTKILNEINKRKREIRIDGADYDIVREKLRTYKKKYEALSEELRFFKQRSAKQNTSDLEASAMYEKALKLKELTAKIAAYDEVLLTLRLK
;
A
#
# COMPACT_ATOMS: atom_id res chain seq x y z
N MET A 1 -5.59 -3.90 -10.98
CA MET A 1 -5.53 -2.44 -11.17
C MET A 1 -4.45 -1.80 -10.30
N ILE A 2 -3.70 -0.83 -10.82
CA ILE A 2 -2.64 -0.09 -10.12
C ILE A 2 -2.98 1.41 -10.22
N CYS A 3 -2.74 2.16 -9.15
CA CYS A 3 -2.89 3.61 -9.16
C CYS A 3 -1.94 4.24 -10.18
N SER A 4 -2.48 4.99 -11.15
CA SER A 4 -1.69 5.66 -12.18
C SER A 4 -0.72 6.71 -11.60
N TYR A 5 -1.08 7.32 -10.45
CA TYR A 5 -0.32 8.40 -9.81
C TYR A 5 0.81 7.91 -8.90
N CYS A 6 0.49 7.08 -7.90
CA CYS A 6 1.48 6.65 -6.90
C CYS A 6 1.96 5.20 -7.09
N LYS A 7 1.52 4.53 -8.16
CA LYS A 7 1.84 3.14 -8.50
C LYS A 7 1.48 2.10 -7.43
N SER A 8 0.70 2.49 -6.42
CA SER A 8 0.16 1.58 -5.40
C SER A 8 -0.86 0.61 -6.02
N ASP A 9 -0.79 -0.64 -5.62
CA ASP A 9 -1.77 -1.69 -5.91
C ASP A 9 -3.00 -1.64 -4.97
N ILE A 10 -3.00 -0.73 -3.99
CA ILE A 10 -4.05 -0.55 -2.98
C ILE A 10 -5.06 0.47 -3.51
N VAL A 11 -6.00 -0.04 -4.29
CA VAL A 11 -7.14 0.71 -4.84
C VAL A 11 -8.44 0.01 -4.46
N TYR A 12 -9.49 0.80 -4.22
CA TYR A 12 -10.79 0.29 -3.81
C TYR A 12 -11.93 1.08 -4.43
N LEU A 13 -13.14 0.53 -4.39
CA LEU A 13 -14.36 1.22 -4.78
C LEU A 13 -14.88 2.03 -3.60
N LYS A 14 -15.13 3.32 -3.82
CA LYS A 14 -15.67 4.26 -2.84
C LYS A 14 -16.90 4.94 -3.43
N GLU A 15 -17.91 5.16 -2.60
CA GLU A 15 -19.13 5.89 -2.99
C GLU A 15 -19.08 7.33 -2.48
N SER A 16 -19.54 8.27 -3.31
CA SER A 16 -19.62 9.69 -3.00
C SER A 16 -20.69 10.34 -3.89
N GLU A 17 -21.58 11.11 -3.28
CA GLU A 17 -22.67 11.82 -3.99
C GLU A 17 -23.52 10.90 -4.90
N GLY A 18 -23.78 9.67 -4.45
CA GLY A 18 -24.56 8.68 -5.22
C GLY A 18 -23.80 8.05 -6.39
N LYS A 19 -22.52 8.36 -6.57
CA LYS A 19 -21.65 7.77 -7.59
C LYS A 19 -20.64 6.83 -6.95
N THR A 20 -20.35 5.71 -7.61
CA THR A 20 -19.24 4.83 -7.23
C THR A 20 -18.03 5.15 -8.09
N GLY A 21 -16.86 5.26 -7.48
CA GLY A 21 -15.60 5.47 -8.19
C GLY A 21 -14.47 4.62 -7.64
N VAL A 22 -13.43 4.42 -8.45
CA VAL A 22 -12.17 3.83 -8.00
C VAL A 22 -11.35 4.90 -7.32
N TYR A 23 -10.89 4.60 -6.12
CA TYR A 23 -10.14 5.52 -5.27
C TYR A 23 -8.87 4.83 -4.75
N CYS A 24 -7.78 5.58 -4.71
CA CYS A 24 -6.50 5.12 -4.19
C CYS A 24 -6.28 5.67 -2.77
N GLN A 25 -6.16 4.77 -1.79
CA GLN A 25 -5.89 5.15 -0.40
C GLN A 25 -4.54 5.83 -0.22
N ASN A 26 -3.53 5.33 -0.94
CA ASN A 26 -2.14 5.71 -0.70
C ASN A 26 -1.84 7.17 -1.07
N CYS A 27 -2.54 7.71 -2.07
CA CYS A 27 -2.37 9.09 -2.51
C CYS A 27 -3.64 9.95 -2.41
N ASP A 28 -4.68 9.43 -1.75
CA ASP A 28 -5.97 10.12 -1.53
C ASP A 28 -6.56 10.71 -2.82
N ARG A 29 -6.69 9.89 -3.86
CA ARG A 29 -7.17 10.34 -5.18
C ARG A 29 -8.19 9.42 -5.79
N TRP A 30 -9.19 10.03 -6.42
CA TRP A 30 -10.08 9.37 -7.36
C TRP A 30 -9.33 9.07 -8.67
N LEU A 31 -9.45 7.85 -9.15
CA LEU A 31 -8.85 7.41 -10.41
C LEU A 31 -9.85 7.53 -11.57
N LYS A 32 -11.07 7.07 -11.33
CA LYS A 32 -12.20 7.19 -12.26
C LYS A 32 -13.53 6.92 -11.58
N TRP A 33 -14.60 7.50 -12.11
CA TRP A 33 -15.97 7.08 -11.82
C TRP A 33 -16.33 5.83 -12.62
N VAL A 34 -17.21 5.00 -12.09
CA VAL A 34 -17.57 3.71 -12.69
C VAL A 34 -19.09 3.52 -12.70
N ASP A 35 -19.59 2.91 -13.77
CA ASP A 35 -20.99 2.50 -13.89
C ASP A 35 -21.23 1.11 -13.25
N GLY A 36 -22.47 0.60 -13.30
CA GLY A 36 -22.83 -0.67 -12.65
C GLY A 36 -22.11 -1.90 -13.20
N GLU A 37 -21.88 -1.97 -14.51
CA GLU A 37 -21.19 -3.12 -15.13
C GLU A 37 -19.69 -3.06 -14.83
N GLU A 38 -19.09 -1.87 -14.97
CA GLU A 38 -17.68 -1.64 -14.66
C GLU A 38 -17.39 -1.82 -13.17
N LYS A 39 -18.29 -1.36 -12.29
CA LYS A 39 -18.24 -1.60 -10.83
C LYS A 39 -18.09 -3.09 -10.54
N THR A 40 -18.87 -3.94 -11.20
CA THR A 40 -18.85 -5.39 -10.98
C THR A 40 -17.52 -6.00 -11.43
N LYS A 41 -17.01 -5.62 -12.61
CA LYS A 41 -15.70 -6.09 -13.11
C LYS A 41 -14.56 -5.68 -12.18
N ILE A 42 -14.54 -4.41 -11.76
CA ILE A 42 -13.51 -3.86 -10.88
C ILE A 42 -13.61 -4.46 -9.48
N LEU A 43 -14.81 -4.66 -8.96
CA LEU A 43 -15.03 -5.34 -7.69
C LEU A 43 -14.50 -6.78 -7.75
N ASN A 44 -14.73 -7.49 -8.85
CA ASN A 44 -14.18 -8.83 -9.06
C ASN A 44 -12.66 -8.84 -9.13
N GLU A 45 -12.04 -7.85 -9.76
CA GLU A 45 -10.58 -7.73 -9.84
C GLU A 45 -9.96 -7.37 -8.47
N ILE A 46 -10.57 -6.44 -7.73
CA ILE A 46 -10.21 -6.12 -6.34
C ILE A 46 -10.38 -7.37 -5.47
N ASN A 47 -11.49 -8.09 -5.60
CA ASN A 47 -11.75 -9.32 -4.85
C ASN A 47 -10.80 -10.44 -5.24
N LYS A 48 -10.37 -10.54 -6.50
CA LYS A 48 -9.35 -11.50 -6.95
C LYS A 48 -8.01 -11.17 -6.30
N ARG A 49 -7.60 -9.90 -6.27
CA ARG A 49 -6.38 -9.46 -5.57
C ARG A 49 -6.46 -9.65 -4.06
N LYS A 50 -7.61 -9.33 -3.45
CA LYS A 50 -7.89 -9.65 -2.04
C LYS A 50 -7.85 -11.16 -1.80
N ARG A 51 -8.30 -11.98 -2.76
CA ARG A 51 -8.20 -13.45 -2.70
C ARG A 51 -6.80 -13.97 -2.94
N GLU A 52 -5.96 -13.34 -3.76
CA GLU A 52 -4.53 -13.66 -3.84
C GLU A 52 -3.87 -13.42 -2.46
N ILE A 53 -4.23 -12.33 -1.78
CA ILE A 53 -3.86 -12.08 -0.37
C ILE A 53 -4.51 -13.10 0.61
N ARG A 54 -5.69 -13.63 0.29
CA ARG A 54 -6.43 -14.59 1.14
C ARG A 54 -6.05 -16.07 0.88
N ILE A 55 -5.52 -16.41 -0.28
CA ILE A 55 -4.91 -17.71 -0.59
C ILE A 55 -3.53 -17.79 0.09
N ASP A 56 -2.83 -16.66 0.20
CA ASP A 56 -1.75 -16.47 1.18
C ASP A 56 -2.23 -16.62 2.65
N GLY A 57 -3.54 -16.53 2.90
CA GLY A 57 -4.20 -16.60 4.21
C GLY A 57 -4.79 -17.96 4.58
N ALA A 58 -4.60 -19.01 3.76
CA ALA A 58 -4.87 -20.38 4.21
C ALA A 58 -3.79 -20.88 5.19
N ASP A 59 -2.62 -20.25 5.18
CA ASP A 59 -1.49 -20.62 6.01
C ASP A 59 -1.07 -19.42 6.88
N TYR A 60 -1.56 -19.42 8.11
CA TYR A 60 -1.30 -18.39 9.11
C TYR A 60 0.20 -18.11 9.30
N ASP A 61 1.05 -19.13 9.14
CA ASP A 61 2.50 -18.98 9.26
C ASP A 61 3.10 -18.20 8.08
N ILE A 62 2.58 -18.39 6.86
CA ILE A 62 2.98 -17.60 5.69
C ILE A 62 2.58 -16.13 5.86
N VAL A 63 1.36 -15.84 6.33
CA VAL A 63 0.90 -14.46 6.61
C VAL A 63 1.81 -13.80 7.64
N ARG A 64 2.14 -14.51 8.72
CA ARG A 64 3.01 -14.02 9.79
C ARG A 64 4.43 -13.74 9.30
N GLU A 65 5.00 -14.61 8.48
CA GLU A 65 6.37 -14.43 7.96
C GLU A 65 6.46 -13.28 6.94
N LYS A 66 5.44 -13.13 6.08
CA LYS A 66 5.33 -11.97 5.17
C LYS A 66 5.22 -10.66 5.94
N LEU A 67 4.37 -10.61 6.97
CA LEU A 67 4.26 -9.45 7.85
C LEU A 67 5.59 -9.11 8.51
N ARG A 68 6.29 -10.11 9.05
CA ARG A 68 7.63 -9.94 9.65
C ARG A 68 8.63 -9.36 8.65
N THR A 69 8.59 -9.86 7.42
CA THR A 69 9.44 -9.37 6.33
C THR A 69 9.14 -7.91 5.98
N TYR A 70 7.86 -7.53 5.88
CA TYR A 70 7.48 -6.14 5.62
C TYR A 70 7.87 -5.20 6.76
N LYS A 71 7.73 -5.62 8.02
CA LYS A 71 8.18 -4.85 9.19
C LYS A 71 9.70 -4.62 9.16
N LYS A 72 10.50 -5.65 8.89
CA LYS A 72 11.96 -5.51 8.71
C LYS A 72 12.34 -4.54 7.59
N LYS A 73 11.68 -4.63 6.44
CA LYS A 73 11.92 -3.71 5.31
C LYS A 73 11.54 -2.27 5.67
N TYR A 74 10.45 -2.08 6.41
CA TYR A 74 10.02 -0.78 6.89
C TYR A 74 11.05 -0.17 7.84
N GLU A 75 11.54 -0.94 8.82
CA GLU A 75 12.55 -0.50 9.78
C GLU A 75 13.85 -0.08 9.10
N ALA A 76 14.39 -0.92 8.21
CA ALA A 76 15.61 -0.62 7.47
C ALA A 76 15.48 0.67 6.65
N LEU A 77 14.38 0.83 5.92
CA LEU A 77 14.15 1.99 5.08
C LEU A 77 13.88 3.27 5.90
N SER A 78 13.21 3.14 7.05
CA SER A 78 12.99 4.24 8.00
C SER A 78 14.32 4.74 8.59
N GLU A 79 15.21 3.82 8.93
CA GLU A 79 16.51 4.13 9.46
C GLU A 79 17.43 4.80 8.42
N GLU A 80 17.44 4.32 7.18
CA GLU A 80 18.12 4.99 6.07
C GLU A 80 17.64 6.44 5.87
N LEU A 81 16.31 6.65 5.88
CA LEU A 81 15.73 8.00 5.76
C LEU A 81 16.13 8.90 6.94
N ARG A 82 16.20 8.35 8.16
CA ARG A 82 16.64 9.07 9.37
C ARG A 82 18.10 9.49 9.26
N PHE A 83 19.00 8.58 8.87
CA PHE A 83 20.42 8.87 8.67
C PHE A 83 20.62 9.94 7.59
N PHE A 84 19.88 9.85 6.50
CA PHE A 84 19.94 10.87 5.45
C PHE A 84 19.45 12.23 5.94
N LYS A 85 18.32 12.30 6.67
CA LYS A 85 17.86 13.57 7.27
C LYS A 85 18.91 14.22 8.18
N GLN A 86 19.63 13.42 8.98
CA GLN A 86 20.71 13.93 9.81
C GLN A 86 21.92 14.41 9.00
N ARG A 87 22.27 13.71 7.91
CA ARG A 87 23.39 14.10 7.03
C ARG A 87 23.08 15.35 6.21
N SER A 88 21.88 15.42 5.64
CA SER A 88 21.39 16.57 4.86
C SER A 88 21.23 17.83 5.70
N ALA A 89 20.91 17.71 6.98
CA ALA A 89 20.96 18.86 7.90
C ALA A 89 22.38 19.44 8.09
N LYS A 90 23.44 18.69 7.73
CA LYS A 90 24.84 19.09 7.86
C LYS A 90 25.53 19.43 6.53
N GLN A 91 24.90 19.14 5.38
CA GLN A 91 25.49 19.27 4.04
C GLN A 91 24.43 19.68 3.02
N ASN A 92 24.82 20.46 1.99
CA ASN A 92 23.93 20.68 0.84
C ASN A 92 23.71 19.37 0.07
N THR A 93 22.49 18.87 0.08
CA THR A 93 22.06 17.70 -0.68
C THR A 93 21.88 18.02 -2.15
N SER A 94 22.31 17.11 -3.01
CA SER A 94 22.05 17.21 -4.45
C SER A 94 20.59 16.87 -4.80
N ASP A 95 20.10 17.39 -5.92
CA ASP A 95 18.74 17.11 -6.42
C ASP A 95 18.52 15.61 -6.71
N LEU A 96 19.58 14.91 -7.14
CA LEU A 96 19.55 13.46 -7.40
C LEU A 96 19.32 12.67 -6.10
N GLU A 97 19.97 13.07 -5.02
CA GLU A 97 19.79 12.48 -3.69
C GLU A 97 18.40 12.79 -3.12
N ALA A 98 17.89 14.01 -3.33
CA ALA A 98 16.55 14.40 -2.92
C ALA A 98 15.45 13.58 -3.63
N SER A 99 15.63 13.31 -4.93
CA SER A 99 14.70 12.47 -5.71
C SER A 99 14.70 11.01 -5.23
N ALA A 100 15.88 10.42 -5.01
CA ALA A 100 16.00 9.06 -4.48
C ALA A 100 15.33 8.92 -3.10
N MET A 101 15.41 9.97 -2.28
CA MET A 101 14.76 10.03 -0.97
C MET A 101 13.24 10.07 -1.07
N TYR A 102 12.70 10.81 -2.04
CA TYR A 102 11.27 10.84 -2.30
C TYR A 102 10.74 9.45 -2.69
N GLU A 103 11.46 8.72 -3.55
CA GLU A 103 11.10 7.34 -3.90
C GLU A 103 11.11 6.41 -2.69
N LYS A 104 12.13 6.52 -1.82
CA LYS A 104 12.20 5.76 -0.57
C LYS A 104 11.03 6.09 0.36
N ALA A 105 10.66 7.36 0.49
CA ALA A 105 9.50 7.77 1.28
C ALA A 105 8.18 7.20 0.73
N LEU A 106 8.02 7.14 -0.60
CA LEU A 106 6.87 6.49 -1.24
C LEU A 106 6.81 4.99 -0.94
N LYS A 107 7.95 4.29 -1.06
CA LYS A 107 8.05 2.85 -0.70
C LYS A 107 7.71 2.62 0.77
N LEU A 108 8.08 3.55 1.65
CA LEU A 108 7.77 3.44 3.08
C LEU A 108 6.26 3.54 3.33
N LYS A 109 5.54 4.44 2.63
CA LYS A 109 4.08 4.51 2.69
C LYS A 109 3.41 3.23 2.19
N GLU A 110 3.92 2.66 1.09
CA GLU A 110 3.43 1.39 0.55
C GLU A 110 3.62 0.25 1.55
N LEU A 111 4.79 0.17 2.20
CA LEU A 111 5.06 -0.82 3.25
C LEU A 111 4.11 -0.66 4.45
N THR A 112 3.83 0.58 4.89
CA THR A 112 2.86 0.82 5.96
C THR A 112 1.48 0.28 5.61
N ALA A 113 1.01 0.54 4.38
CA ALA A 113 -0.30 0.08 3.94
C ALA A 113 -0.36 -1.46 3.81
N LYS A 114 0.73 -2.10 3.37
CA LYS A 114 0.86 -3.57 3.37
C LYS A 114 0.84 -4.14 4.78
N ILE A 115 1.60 -3.57 5.71
CA ILE A 115 1.62 -4.00 7.12
C ILE A 115 0.20 -3.94 7.71
N ALA A 116 -0.51 -2.83 7.51
CA ALA A 116 -1.87 -2.66 8.01
C ALA A 116 -2.83 -3.72 7.43
N ALA A 117 -2.75 -4.02 6.13
CA ALA A 117 -3.57 -5.05 5.50
C ALA A 117 -3.30 -6.46 6.07
N TYR A 118 -2.03 -6.80 6.33
CA TYR A 118 -1.67 -8.09 6.92
C TYR A 118 -2.07 -8.18 8.41
N ASP A 119 -1.96 -7.10 9.17
CA ASP A 119 -2.43 -7.05 10.56
C ASP A 119 -3.97 -7.27 10.63
N GLU A 120 -4.74 -6.68 9.71
CA GLU A 120 -6.21 -6.89 9.60
C GLU A 120 -6.57 -8.35 9.26
N VAL A 121 -5.81 -8.99 8.37
CA VAL A 121 -5.98 -10.41 8.04
C VAL A 121 -5.70 -11.30 9.26
N LEU A 122 -4.63 -11.05 10.01
CA LEU A 122 -4.30 -11.82 11.21
C LEU A 122 -5.35 -11.64 12.32
N LEU A 123 -5.90 -10.44 12.49
CA LEU A 123 -7.02 -10.20 13.41
C LEU A 123 -8.26 -11.01 13.00
N THR A 124 -8.59 -11.02 11.71
CA THR A 124 -9.73 -11.77 11.18
C THR A 124 -9.55 -13.29 11.33
N LEU A 125 -8.33 -13.79 11.16
CA LEU A 125 -8.01 -15.23 11.34
C LEU A 125 -8.02 -15.66 12.82
N ARG A 126 -7.78 -14.74 13.77
CA ARG A 126 -7.87 -15.00 15.22
C ARG A 126 -9.26 -14.79 15.81
N LEU A 127 -10.20 -14.22 15.06
CA LEU A 127 -11.59 -13.97 15.46
C LEU A 127 -12.56 -15.02 14.89
N LYS A 128 -12.04 -16.12 14.34
CA LYS A 128 -12.76 -17.37 14.07
C LYS A 128 -12.21 -18.48 14.94
#